data_AF-D2GUW3-F1
#
_entry.id   AF-D2GUW3-F1
#
_cell.length_a   1.000
_cell.length_b   1.000
_cell.length_c   1.000
_cell.angle_alpha   90.00
_cell.angle_beta   90.00
_cell.angle_gamma   90.00
#
_symmetry.space_group_name_H-M   'P 1'
#
loop_
_entity.id
_entity.type
_entity.pdbx_description
1 polymer ?
#
loop_
_entity_poly.entity_id
_entity_poly.type
_entity_poly.pdbx_seq_one_letter_code
_entity_poly.pdbx_strand_id
1 'polypeptide(L)'
;MECIRNVAANLCVDSKHGATGTELRLDICVKDGSERTWSHEQLFTFGWREDIRPGEPLHTRKFCFDAISHRSPVTLYDCHGMKGNQLWGYRKPLPYGLPFLSYPLDDCQSYLKGHPASRPFPL
;
A
#
# COMPACT_ATOMS: atom_id res chain seq x y z
N MET A 1 -5.81 3.81 11.25
CA MET A 1 -5.25 4.43 10.03
C MET A 1 -3.97 3.68 9.71
N GLU A 2 -3.85 3.08 8.53
CA GLU A 2 -2.68 2.26 8.23
C GLU A 2 -1.85 2.90 7.13
N CYS A 3 -0.68 3.38 7.52
CA CYS A 3 0.44 3.65 6.65
C CYS A 3 1.26 2.38 6.47
N ILE A 4 1.80 2.18 5.27
CA ILE A 4 2.57 0.98 4.93
C ILE A 4 4.05 1.31 5.05
N ARG A 5 4.76 0.75 6.04
CA ARG A 5 6.21 0.97 6.23
C ARG A 5 7.04 -0.20 5.74
N ASN A 6 8.09 0.11 5.00
CA ASN A 6 9.17 -0.80 4.72
C ASN A 6 10.16 -0.81 5.91
N VAL A 7 10.19 -1.90 6.66
CA VAL A 7 11.05 -2.04 7.85
C VAL A 7 12.54 -1.98 7.50
N ALA A 8 12.95 -2.54 6.35
CA ALA A 8 14.36 -2.58 5.95
C ALA A 8 14.88 -1.20 5.52
N ALA A 9 14.07 -0.43 4.80
CA ALA A 9 14.44 0.91 4.36
C ALA A 9 14.15 1.99 5.42
N ASN A 10 13.32 1.67 6.42
CA ASN A 10 12.79 2.63 7.39
C ASN A 10 12.01 3.79 6.74
N LEU A 11 11.34 3.52 5.62
CA LEU A 11 10.55 4.47 4.82
C LEU A 11 9.12 3.97 4.67
N CYS A 12 8.20 4.87 4.35
CA CYS A 12 6.78 4.58 4.13
C CYS A 12 6.43 4.66 2.65
N VAL A 13 5.46 3.84 2.24
CA VAL A 13 4.86 3.95 0.90
C VAL A 13 4.15 5.29 0.81
N ASP A 14 4.39 6.00 -0.28
CA ASP A 14 3.79 7.30 -0.56
C ASP A 14 3.34 7.32 -2.02
N SER A 15 2.05 7.56 -2.25
CA SER A 15 1.49 7.67 -3.59
C SER A 15 1.61 9.08 -4.17
N LYS A 16 2.08 10.06 -3.40
CA LYS A 16 2.33 11.44 -3.84
C LYS A 16 1.12 12.10 -4.51
N HIS A 17 -0.09 11.71 -4.15
CA HIS A 17 -1.33 12.16 -4.80
C HIS A 17 -1.36 11.87 -6.31
N GLY A 18 -0.59 10.89 -6.78
CA GLY A 18 -0.46 10.52 -8.19
C GLY A 18 -1.77 10.09 -8.84
N ALA A 19 -1.85 10.23 -10.17
CA ALA A 19 -2.96 9.72 -10.98
C ALA A 19 -2.69 8.29 -11.48
N THR A 20 -3.60 7.74 -12.29
CA THR A 20 -3.40 6.47 -13.00
C THR A 20 -2.03 6.44 -13.71
N GLY A 21 -1.31 5.32 -13.60
CA GLY A 21 0.05 5.12 -14.11
C GLY A 21 1.17 5.60 -13.19
N THR A 22 0.88 6.29 -12.08
CA THR A 22 1.92 6.77 -11.16
C THR A 22 2.52 5.60 -10.38
N GLU A 23 3.83 5.45 -10.41
CA GLU A 23 4.55 4.49 -9.56
C GLU A 23 4.51 4.91 -8.08
N LEU A 24 4.26 3.94 -7.20
CA LEU A 24 4.40 4.13 -5.77
C LEU A 24 5.86 4.30 -5.38
N ARG A 25 6.12 5.19 -4.41
CA ARG A 25 7.47 5.48 -3.94
C ARG A 25 7.61 5.17 -2.45
N LEU A 26 8.86 5.07 -2.01
CA LEU A 26 9.21 5.10 -0.60
C LEU A 26 9.65 6.52 -0.23
N ASP A 27 9.12 7.05 0.86
CA ASP A 27 9.48 8.37 1.39
C ASP A 27 9.54 8.35 2.91
N ILE A 28 10.02 9.44 3.51
CA ILE A 28 10.07 9.63 4.96
C ILE A 28 8.65 9.45 5.53
N CYS A 29 8.53 8.60 6.54
CA CYS A 29 7.26 8.35 7.21
C CYS A 29 6.75 9.60 7.91
N VAL A 30 5.54 10.02 7.55
CA VAL A 30 4.85 11.18 8.15
C VAL A 30 3.89 10.69 9.22
N LYS A 31 4.00 11.22 10.45
CA LYS A 31 3.10 10.89 11.57
C LYS A 31 2.00 11.94 11.70
N ASP A 32 0.86 11.55 12.29
CA ASP A 32 -0.19 12.51 12.65
C ASP A 32 0.40 13.62 13.53
N GLY A 33 0.23 14.87 13.11
CA GLY A 33 0.73 16.06 13.81
C GLY A 33 2.00 16.70 13.25
N SER A 34 2.75 16.03 12.35
CA SER A 34 3.66 16.76 11.45
C SER A 34 2.83 17.51 10.42
N GLU A 35 3.25 18.72 10.05
CA GLU A 35 2.59 19.59 9.07
C GLU A 35 2.11 18.72 7.91
N ARG A 36 0.78 18.58 7.74
CA ARG A 36 0.15 17.88 6.62
C ARG A 36 0.52 18.64 5.36
N THR A 37 1.75 18.45 4.92
CA THR A 37 2.22 18.98 3.66
C THR A 37 1.47 18.19 2.62
N TRP A 38 0.75 18.91 1.76
CA TRP A 38 0.00 18.40 0.61
C TRP A 38 0.86 17.52 -0.33
N SER A 39 2.16 17.38 -0.05
CA SER A 39 3.12 16.56 -0.75
C SER A 39 3.13 15.08 -0.37
N HIS A 40 2.46 14.63 0.70
CA HIS A 40 2.50 13.23 1.15
C HIS A 40 1.13 12.57 1.18
N GLU A 41 1.02 11.38 0.58
CA GLU A 41 -0.18 10.54 0.62
C GLU A 41 0.24 9.14 1.09
N GLN A 42 0.29 8.95 2.42
CA GLN A 42 0.79 7.72 3.06
C GLN A 42 -0.30 6.95 3.80
N LEU A 43 -1.55 7.40 3.73
CA LEU A 43 -2.69 6.70 4.29
C LEU A 43 -3.29 5.78 3.23
N PHE A 44 -3.44 4.50 3.56
CA PHE A 44 -4.04 3.52 2.68
C PHE A 44 -5.10 2.69 3.40
N THR A 45 -6.05 2.20 2.63
CA THR A 45 -7.09 1.29 3.10
C THR A 45 -6.95 -0.04 2.36
N PHE A 46 -6.87 -1.13 3.13
CA PHE A 46 -7.09 -2.47 2.60
C PHE A 46 -8.59 -2.75 2.51
N GLY A 47 -9.10 -2.81 1.28
CA GLY A 47 -10.50 -3.00 0.99
C GLY A 47 -10.96 -4.44 1.18
N TRP A 48 -12.26 -4.63 1.35
CA TRP A 48 -12.89 -5.95 1.47
C TRP A 48 -12.74 -6.82 0.22
N ARG A 49 -12.43 -6.22 -0.94
CA ARG A 49 -12.11 -6.93 -2.19
C ARG A 49 -10.66 -7.37 -2.26
N GLU A 50 -9.91 -7.22 -1.16
CA GLU A 50 -8.50 -7.53 -1.04
C GLU A 50 -7.63 -6.63 -1.96
N ASP A 51 -8.09 -5.40 -2.20
CA ASP A 51 -7.41 -4.33 -2.92
C ASP A 51 -6.86 -3.27 -1.94
N ILE A 52 -5.89 -2.47 -2.38
CA ILE A 52 -5.31 -1.38 -1.56
C ILE A 52 -5.54 -0.06 -2.26
N ARG A 53 -6.11 0.91 -1.55
CA ARG A 53 -6.47 2.24 -2.08
C ARG A 53 -5.85 3.35 -1.24
N PRO A 54 -5.36 4.45 -1.85
CA PRO A 54 -5.00 5.64 -1.10
C PRO A 54 -6.22 6.27 -0.42
N GLY A 55 -6.03 6.77 0.80
CA GLY A 55 -7.03 7.44 1.61
C GLY A 55 -7.59 6.59 2.76
N GLU A 56 -8.39 7.26 3.60
CA GLU A 56 -9.08 6.65 4.73
C GLU A 56 -10.24 5.74 4.28
N PRO A 57 -10.71 4.79 5.10
CA PRO A 57 -11.70 3.80 4.68
C PRO A 57 -13.00 4.34 4.11
N LEU A 58 -13.46 5.52 4.58
CA LEU A 58 -14.67 6.19 4.09
C LEU A 58 -14.40 7.16 2.93
N HIS A 59 -13.14 7.49 2.67
CA HIS A 59 -12.70 8.52 1.72
C HIS A 59 -11.58 8.01 0.80
N THR A 60 -11.62 6.71 0.45
CA THR A 60 -10.63 6.13 -0.47
C THR A 60 -10.75 6.74 -1.85
N ARG A 61 -9.62 6.94 -2.52
CA ARG A 61 -9.59 7.29 -3.95
C ARG A 61 -10.03 6.09 -4.80
N LYS A 62 -10.37 6.36 -6.06
CA LYS A 62 -10.76 5.34 -7.05
C LYS A 62 -9.57 4.60 -7.67
N PHE A 63 -8.38 4.75 -7.11
CA PHE A 63 -7.16 4.10 -7.57
C PHE A 63 -6.77 2.96 -6.64
N CYS A 64 -6.28 1.88 -7.25
CA CYS A 64 -5.83 0.66 -6.60
C CYS A 64 -4.33 0.46 -6.87
N PHE A 65 -3.66 -0.21 -5.94
CA PHE A 65 -2.30 -0.70 -6.19
C PHE A 65 -2.36 -1.78 -7.27
N ASP A 66 -1.56 -1.61 -8.31
CA ASP A 66 -1.53 -2.45 -9.50
C ASP A 66 -0.11 -2.95 -9.76
N ALA A 67 0.04 -4.27 -9.90
CA ALA A 67 1.31 -4.90 -10.24
C ALA A 67 1.15 -5.81 -11.46
N ILE A 68 1.62 -5.35 -12.62
CA ILE A 68 1.51 -6.08 -13.89
C ILE A 68 2.40 -7.34 -13.94
N SER A 69 3.44 -7.42 -13.12
CA SER A 69 4.34 -8.57 -13.02
C SER A 69 5.06 -8.62 -11.67
N HIS A 70 5.82 -9.68 -11.42
CA HIS A 70 6.66 -9.81 -10.22
C HIS A 70 7.85 -8.84 -10.14
N ARG A 71 8.26 -8.25 -11.27
CA ARG A 71 9.45 -7.39 -11.36
C ARG A 71 9.12 -5.94 -11.71
N SER A 72 7.87 -5.67 -12.06
CA SER A 72 7.42 -4.31 -12.33
C SER A 72 7.28 -3.54 -11.02
N PRO A 73 7.46 -2.22 -11.06
CA PRO A 73 7.00 -1.36 -9.98
C PRO A 73 5.50 -1.53 -9.75
N VAL A 74 5.05 -1.20 -8.54
CA VAL A 74 3.63 -1.09 -8.23
C VAL A 74 3.18 0.30 -8.63
N THR A 75 2.11 0.40 -9.41
CA THR A 75 1.54 1.66 -9.86
C THR A 75 0.15 1.87 -9.26
N LEU A 76 -0.36 3.10 -9.36
CA LEU A 76 -1.77 3.41 -9.20
C LEU A 76 -2.49 3.15 -10.52
N TYR A 77 -3.60 2.42 -10.47
CA TYR A 77 -4.49 2.25 -11.62
C TYR A 77 -5.95 2.31 -11.19
N ASP A 78 -6.86 2.62 -12.11
CA ASP A 78 -8.29 2.65 -11.81
C ASP A 78 -8.77 1.30 -11.25
N CYS A 79 -9.42 1.35 -10.08
CA CYS A 79 -9.95 0.17 -9.44
C CYS A 79 -11.08 -0.43 -10.29
N HIS A 80 -10.92 -1.67 -10.73
CA HIS A 80 -11.94 -2.35 -11.53
C HIS A 80 -12.70 -3.45 -10.75
N GLY A 81 -12.34 -3.68 -9.48
CA GLY A 81 -13.06 -4.59 -8.58
C GLY A 81 -12.98 -6.08 -8.95
N MET A 82 -12.17 -6.42 -9.95
CA MET A 82 -11.81 -7.78 -10.30
C MET A 82 -10.50 -8.12 -9.59
N LYS A 83 -10.37 -9.35 -9.13
CA LYS A 83 -9.08 -9.86 -8.63
C LYS A 83 -8.08 -9.93 -9.79
N GLY A 84 -6.78 -10.06 -9.49
CA GLY A 84 -5.72 -10.10 -10.50
C GLY A 84 -4.48 -9.33 -10.04
N ASN A 85 -3.99 -8.43 -10.88
CA ASN A 85 -2.92 -7.46 -10.57
C ASN A 85 -3.28 -6.47 -9.45
N GLN A 86 -4.55 -6.33 -9.11
CA GLN A 86 -5.05 -5.53 -7.99
C GLN A 86 -5.33 -6.36 -6.72
N LEU A 87 -4.99 -7.65 -6.70
CA LEU A 87 -5.18 -8.53 -5.53
C LEU A 87 -3.95 -8.54 -4.62
N TRP A 88 -4.17 -8.18 -3.36
CA TRP A 88 -3.13 -8.08 -2.34
C TRP A 88 -3.45 -8.96 -1.14
N GLY A 89 -2.41 -9.55 -0.56
CA GLY A 89 -2.52 -10.28 0.69
C GLY A 89 -1.53 -9.74 1.71
N TYR A 90 -1.99 -9.54 2.93
CA TYR A 90 -1.12 -9.34 4.09
C TYR A 90 -0.77 -10.69 4.69
N ARG A 91 0.54 -10.97 4.86
CA ARG A 91 1.01 -12.16 5.57
C ARG A 91 1.57 -11.71 6.91
N LYS A 92 1.00 -12.22 8.01
CA LYS A 92 1.61 -12.07 9.33
C LYS A 92 2.99 -12.74 9.31
N PRO A 93 4.05 -12.09 9.84
CA PRO A 93 5.32 -12.77 10.04
C PRO A 93 5.12 -13.97 10.98
N LEU A 94 5.88 -15.05 10.76
CA LEU A 94 5.80 -16.25 11.58
C LEU A 94 6.20 -15.92 13.04
N PRO A 95 5.53 -16.49 14.04
CA PRO A 95 5.70 -16.12 15.46
C PRO A 95 7.09 -16.43 16.06
N TYR A 96 8.00 -17.08 15.34
CA TYR A 96 9.29 -17.52 15.85
C TYR A 96 10.50 -16.70 15.39
N GLY A 97 10.30 -15.54 14.76
CA GLY A 97 11.34 -14.53 14.56
C GLY A 97 11.13 -13.35 15.51
N LEU A 98 11.75 -13.36 16.69
CA LEU A 98 11.69 -12.26 17.69
C LEU A 98 12.78 -11.20 17.44
N PRO A 99 12.70 -9.96 17.98
CA PRO A 99 11.69 -9.35 18.87
C PRO A 99 10.93 -8.21 18.15
N PHE A 100 9.73 -7.78 18.56
CA PHE A 100 9.55 -6.68 19.50
C PHE A 100 8.10 -6.64 19.99
N LEU A 101 7.99 -6.35 21.29
CA LEU A 101 6.77 -6.08 22.04
C LEU A 101 5.89 -5.05 21.34
N SER A 102 4.58 -5.33 21.29
CA SER A 102 3.49 -4.35 21.38
C SER A 102 3.88 -2.92 20.98
N TYR A 103 3.90 -2.63 19.68
CA TYR A 103 3.90 -1.24 19.23
C TYR A 103 2.51 -0.64 19.51
N PRO A 104 2.41 0.55 20.11
CA PRO A 104 1.12 1.26 20.20
C PRO A 104 0.52 1.39 18.80
N LEU A 105 -0.80 1.56 18.71
CA LEU A 105 -1.64 1.64 17.50
C LEU A 105 -1.26 2.78 16.51
N ASP A 106 -0.09 3.38 16.67
CA ASP A 106 0.44 4.55 15.97
C ASP A 106 1.63 4.21 15.05
N ASP A 107 2.05 2.93 14.97
CA ASP A 107 3.18 2.50 14.15
C ASP A 107 2.72 1.80 12.86
N CYS A 108 3.00 2.44 11.72
CA CYS A 108 2.76 1.94 10.36
C CYS A 108 3.39 0.55 10.15
N GLN A 109 2.72 -0.56 10.42
CA GLN A 109 3.31 -1.90 10.22
C GLN A 109 2.41 -2.83 9.41
N SER A 110 2.46 -2.67 8.09
CA SER A 110 1.81 -3.58 7.14
C SER A 110 2.82 -4.09 6.10
N TYR A 111 3.10 -5.40 6.09
CA TYR A 111 3.89 -6.10 5.07
C TYR A 111 2.96 -6.69 4.01
N LEU A 112 3.03 -6.15 2.79
CA LEU A 112 2.13 -6.52 1.71
C LEU A 112 2.83 -7.39 0.68
N LYS A 113 2.17 -8.48 0.29
CA LYS A 113 2.60 -9.30 -0.84
C LYS A 113 1.56 -9.18 -1.96
N GLY A 114 1.98 -8.59 -3.07
CA GLY A 114 1.19 -8.56 -4.30
C GLY A 114 1.07 -9.96 -4.88
N HIS A 115 -0.12 -10.29 -5.37
CA HIS A 115 -0.28 -11.46 -6.23
C HIS A 115 -0.10 -10.99 -7.68
N PRO A 116 0.86 -11.55 -8.42
CA PRO A 116 1.01 -11.21 -9.83
C PRO A 116 -0.29 -11.52 -10.58
N ALA A 117 -0.66 -10.70 -11.57
CA ALA A 117 -1.64 -11.15 -12.55
C ALA A 117 -1.07 -12.38 -13.27
N SER A 118 -1.72 -13.53 -13.11
CA SER A 118 -1.35 -14.77 -13.80
C SER A 118 -1.72 -14.75 -15.29
N ARG A 119 -2.26 -13.65 -15.83
CA ARG A 119 -2.67 -13.52 -17.23
C ARG A 119 -2.51 -12.07 -17.70
N PRO A 120 -2.00 -11.83 -18.91
CA PRO A 120 -2.14 -10.52 -19.53
C PRO A 120 -3.64 -10.24 -19.74
N PHE A 121 -4.12 -9.10 -19.24
CA PHE A 121 -5.43 -8.61 -19.67
C PHE A 121 -5.38 -8.35 -21.18
N PRO A 122 -6.39 -8.78 -21.96
CA PRO A 122 -6.47 -8.39 -23.35
C PRO A 122 -6.73 -6.89 -23.43
N LEU A 123 -6.01 -6.22 -24.34
CA LEU A 123 -6.25 -4.84 -24.78
C LEU A 123 -7.67 -4.68 -25.33
#